data_AF-A0A960ESV5-F1
#
_entry.id   AF-A0A960ESV5-F1
#
_cell.length_a   1.000
_cell.length_b   1.000
_cell.length_c   1.000
_cell.angle_alpha   90.00
_cell.angle_beta   90.00
_cell.angle_gamma   90.00
#
_symmetry.space_group_name_H-M   'P 1'
#
loop_
_entity.id
_entity.type
_entity.pdbx_description
1 polymer ?
#
loop_
_entity_poly.entity_id
_entity_poly.type
_entity_poly.pdbx_seq_one_letter_code
_entity_poly.pdbx_strand_id
1 'polypeptide(L)'
;MADRDLPAEVDYRKDRRVTWKVFAGIAGILAALTIAYLPSEEAAGIVMLAVATLLAVVCGVFLWRAAARIDEGPGEEEETGVEFLPTSSPWPFGIGLGATLVLNGLLIGTWFLVPGVALLGVSIAGFARQSRHRFDR
;
A
#
# COMPACT_ATOMS: atom_id res chain seq x y z
N MET A 1 29.20 9.57 29.14
CA MET A 1 29.97 8.71 28.22
C MET A 1 29.22 7.40 28.10
N ALA A 2 28.18 7.40 27.27
CA ALA A 2 27.41 6.20 26.92
C ALA A 2 27.40 6.18 25.40
N ASP A 3 28.34 5.42 24.86
CA ASP A 3 28.36 4.98 23.48
C ASP A 3 27.09 4.14 23.28
N ARG A 4 26.07 4.76 22.69
CA ARG A 4 24.81 4.10 22.41
C ARG A 4 25.07 3.31 21.14
N ASP A 5 25.23 1.99 21.28
CA ASP A 5 25.29 1.03 20.18
C ASP A 5 24.26 1.41 19.11
N LEU A 6 24.73 2.09 18.06
CA LEU A 6 23.94 2.35 16.87
C LEU A 6 23.73 0.97 16.24
N PRO A 7 22.49 0.47 16.14
CA PRO A 7 22.26 -0.83 15.55
C PRO A 7 22.85 -0.83 14.13
N ALA A 8 23.56 -1.92 13.81
CA ALA A 8 24.19 -2.16 12.53
C ALA A 8 23.39 -1.53 11.39
N GLU A 9 24.05 -0.68 10.60
CA GLU A 9 23.50 0.02 9.44
C GLU A 9 22.58 -0.93 8.66
N VAL A 10 21.26 -0.76 8.84
CA VAL A 10 20.27 -1.61 8.17
C VAL A 10 20.37 -1.25 6.69
N ASP A 11 20.92 -2.15 5.89
CA ASP A 11 21.00 -1.97 4.45
C ASP A 11 19.59 -2.07 3.83
N TYR A 12 18.86 -0.95 3.87
CA TYR A 12 17.52 -0.80 3.29
C TYR A 12 17.50 -1.08 1.78
N ARG A 13 18.65 -0.92 1.09
CA ARG A 13 18.78 -1.20 -0.34
C ARG A 13 18.68 -2.71 -0.59
N LYS A 14 19.33 -3.52 0.25
CA LYS A 14 19.25 -4.98 0.17
C LYS A 14 17.84 -5.48 0.46
N ASP A 15 17.16 -4.93 1.47
CA ASP A 15 15.79 -5.34 1.83
C ASP A 15 14.82 -5.11 0.67
N ARG A 16 14.82 -3.91 0.08
CA ARG A 16 13.90 -3.58 -1.03
C ARG A 16 14.16 -4.39 -2.31
N ARG A 17 15.41 -4.80 -2.54
CA ARG A 17 15.77 -5.75 -3.61
C ARG A 17 15.21 -7.16 -3.37
N VAL A 18 15.14 -7.60 -2.12
CA VAL A 18 14.50 -8.86 -1.77
C VAL A 18 12.99 -8.75 -1.95
N THR A 19 12.38 -7.63 -1.55
CA THR A 19 10.93 -7.44 -1.63
C THR A 19 10.37 -7.60 -3.04
N TRP A 20 10.94 -6.95 -4.07
CA TRP A 20 10.38 -7.07 -5.43
C TRP A 20 10.52 -8.48 -6.00
N LYS A 21 11.59 -9.22 -5.64
CA LYS A 21 11.78 -10.62 -6.06
C LYS A 21 10.72 -11.53 -5.44
N VAL A 22 10.33 -11.27 -4.19
CA VAL A 22 9.24 -12.02 -3.53
C VAL A 22 7.94 -11.82 -4.29
N PHE A 23 7.57 -10.56 -4.62
CA PHE A 23 6.36 -10.28 -5.39
C PHE A 23 6.40 -10.87 -6.81
N ALA A 24 7.56 -10.83 -7.48
CA ALA A 24 7.75 -11.48 -8.77
C ALA A 24 7.58 -13.01 -8.67
N GLY A 25 8.09 -13.64 -7.61
CA GLY A 25 7.90 -15.06 -7.33
C GLY A 25 6.43 -15.43 -7.10
N ILE A 26 5.73 -14.65 -6.27
CA ILE A 26 4.29 -14.81 -6.03
C ILE A 26 3.51 -14.67 -7.33
N ALA A 27 3.80 -13.63 -8.13
CA ALA A 27 3.17 -13.43 -9.43
C ALA A 27 3.37 -14.63 -10.36
N GLY A 28 4.59 -15.20 -10.41
CA GLY A 28 4.88 -16.39 -11.20
C GLY A 28 4.06 -17.61 -10.77
N ILE A 29 3.96 -17.86 -9.47
CA ILE A 29 3.17 -18.99 -8.93
C ILE A 29 1.68 -18.77 -9.23
N LEU A 30 1.14 -17.58 -8.96
CA LEU A 30 -0.27 -17.28 -9.22
C LEU A 30 -0.60 -17.34 -10.72
N ALA A 31 0.30 -16.91 -11.60
CA ALA A 31 0.15 -17.06 -13.05
C ALA A 31 0.10 -18.53 -13.45
N ALA A 32 1.01 -19.35 -12.91
CA ALA A 32 1.04 -20.79 -13.16
C ALA A 32 -0.24 -21.47 -12.67
N LEU A 33 -0.74 -21.10 -11.48
CA LEU A 33 -2.01 -21.58 -10.96
C LEU A 33 -3.18 -21.13 -11.84
N THR A 34 -3.18 -19.88 -12.31
CA THR A 34 -4.21 -19.38 -13.24
C THR A 34 -4.25 -20.27 -14.49
N ILE A 35 -3.09 -20.52 -15.12
CA ILE A 35 -2.96 -21.37 -16.31
C ILE A 35 -3.41 -22.81 -16.02
N ALA A 36 -2.96 -23.39 -14.91
CA ALA A 36 -3.34 -24.74 -14.51
C ALA A 36 -4.83 -24.87 -14.19
N TYR A 37 -5.48 -23.77 -13.79
CA TYR A 37 -6.88 -23.73 -13.41
C TYR A 37 -7.85 -23.41 -14.57
N LEU A 38 -7.35 -23.00 -15.74
CA LEU A 38 -8.18 -22.78 -16.94
C LEU A 38 -9.14 -23.93 -17.29
N PRO A 39 -8.74 -25.22 -17.18
CA PRO A 39 -9.62 -26.35 -17.49
C PRO A 39 -10.82 -26.51 -16.55
N SER A 40 -10.86 -25.81 -15.40
CA SER A 40 -11.99 -25.88 -14.47
C SER A 40 -13.27 -25.25 -15.04
N GLU A 41 -13.16 -24.38 -16.04
CA GLU A 41 -14.25 -23.59 -16.62
C GLU A 41 -15.04 -22.75 -15.58
N GLU A 42 -14.52 -22.59 -14.36
CA GLU A 42 -15.10 -21.75 -13.32
C GLU A 42 -14.60 -20.30 -13.47
N ALA A 43 -15.39 -19.51 -14.19
CA ALA A 43 -15.04 -18.11 -14.52
C ALA A 43 -14.67 -17.28 -13.28
N ALA A 44 -15.36 -17.46 -12.14
CA ALA A 44 -15.07 -16.72 -10.92
C ALA A 44 -13.66 -17.01 -10.38
N GLY A 45 -13.26 -18.29 -10.32
CA GLY A 45 -11.94 -18.67 -9.83
C GLY A 45 -10.82 -18.23 -10.76
N ILE A 46 -11.01 -18.36 -12.07
CA ILE A 46 -10.06 -17.89 -13.08
C ILE A 46 -9.87 -16.37 -12.96
N VAL A 47 -10.95 -15.60 -12.85
CA VAL A 47 -10.89 -14.15 -12.71
C VAL A 47 -10.18 -13.74 -11.42
N MET A 48 -10.49 -14.37 -10.28
CA MET A 48 -9.82 -14.04 -9.02
C MET A 48 -8.32 -14.35 -9.06
N LEU A 49 -7.92 -15.49 -9.62
CA LEU A 49 -6.51 -15.85 -9.80
C LEU A 49 -5.78 -14.90 -10.77
N ALA A 50 -6.43 -14.53 -11.88
CA ALA A 50 -5.88 -13.59 -12.85
C ALA A 50 -5.69 -12.19 -12.24
N VAL A 51 -6.68 -11.69 -11.48
CA VAL A 51 -6.58 -10.39 -10.80
C VAL A 51 -5.52 -10.41 -9.69
N ALA A 52 -5.43 -11.49 -8.92
CA ALA A 52 -4.39 -11.64 -7.90
C ALA A 52 -2.98 -11.67 -8.53
N THR A 53 -2.83 -12.37 -9.65
CA THR A 53 -1.59 -12.37 -10.45
C THR A 53 -1.25 -10.97 -10.91
N LEU A 54 -2.21 -10.25 -11.50
CA LEU A 54 -2.02 -8.87 -11.96
C LEU A 54 -1.59 -7.94 -10.82
N LEU A 55 -2.22 -8.05 -9.65
CA LEU A 55 -1.88 -7.24 -8.48
C LEU A 55 -0.43 -7.53 -8.02
N ALA A 56 -0.04 -8.80 -7.96
CA ALA A 56 1.33 -9.18 -7.62
C ALA A 56 2.36 -8.65 -8.63
N VAL A 57 2.04 -8.68 -9.93
CA VAL A 57 2.87 -8.08 -10.99
C VAL A 57 2.99 -6.58 -10.81
N VAL A 58 1.88 -5.87 -10.57
CA VAL A 58 1.88 -4.41 -10.37
C VAL A 58 2.77 -4.04 -9.18
N CYS A 59 2.61 -4.72 -8.04
CA CYS A 59 3.45 -4.51 -6.86
C CYS A 59 4.93 -4.81 -7.14
N GLY A 60 5.22 -5.95 -7.80
CA GLY A 60 6.59 -6.34 -8.14
C GLY A 60 7.26 -5.35 -9.09
N VAL A 61 6.58 -4.91 -10.16
CA VAL A 61 7.07 -3.93 -11.13
C VAL A 61 7.28 -2.56 -10.48
N PHE A 62 6.36 -2.12 -9.63
CA PHE A 62 6.49 -0.87 -8.89
C PHE A 62 7.74 -0.89 -8.00
N LEU A 63 7.92 -1.95 -7.21
CA LEU A 63 9.07 -2.10 -6.32
C LEU A 63 10.39 -2.27 -7.09
N TRP A 64 10.38 -2.97 -8.22
CA TRP A 64 11.54 -3.08 -9.10
C TRP A 64 11.98 -1.73 -9.63
N ARG A 65 11.03 -0.91 -10.12
CA ARG A 65 11.32 0.47 -10.55
C ARG A 65 11.81 1.34 -9.39
N ALA A 66 11.23 1.19 -8.20
CA ALA A 66 11.71 1.90 -7.03
C ALA A 66 13.13 1.48 -6.64
N ALA A 67 13.49 0.19 -6.76
CA ALA A 67 14.84 -0.29 -6.49
C ALA A 67 15.87 0.26 -7.50
N ALA A 68 15.52 0.31 -8.79
CA ALA A 68 16.40 0.82 -9.84
C ALA A 68 16.81 2.29 -9.62
N ARG A 69 15.88 3.14 -9.15
CA ARG A 69 16.16 4.57 -8.87
C ARG A 69 17.18 4.82 -7.75
N ILE A 70 17.41 3.85 -6.86
CA ILE A 70 18.44 3.97 -5.81
C ILE A 70 19.82 3.56 -6.33
N ASP A 71 19.85 2.62 -7.27
CA ASP A 71 21.11 2.14 -7.85
C ASP A 71 21.76 3.21 -8.73
N GLU A 72 20.98 4.17 -9.23
CA GLU A 72 21.41 5.32 -10.04
C GLU A 72 22.20 6.39 -9.23
N GLY A 73 22.52 6.13 -7.97
CA GLY A 73 23.26 7.04 -7.07
C GLY A 73 22.32 7.80 -6.15
N PRO A 74 22.85 8.52 -5.14
CA PRO A 74 22.01 9.33 -4.26
C PRO A 74 21.37 10.43 -5.11
N GLY A 75 20.11 10.22 -5.50
CA GLY A 75 19.27 11.34 -5.91
C GLY A 75 19.31 12.34 -4.77
N GLU A 76 19.67 13.58 -5.11
CA GLU A 76 19.80 14.76 -4.25
C GLU A 76 19.35 14.47 -2.82
N GLU A 77 20.34 14.27 -1.94
CA GLU A 77 20.12 14.09 -0.52
C GLU A 77 19.24 15.25 -0.04
N GLU A 78 17.93 15.00 0.09
CA GLU A 78 17.07 15.77 0.97
C GLU A 78 17.63 15.53 2.37
N GLU A 79 18.58 16.38 2.69
CA GLU A 79 19.23 16.57 3.97
C GLU A 79 18.11 16.84 4.99
N THR A 80 17.59 15.78 5.61
CA THR A 80 17.07 15.72 6.99
C THR A 80 16.37 14.38 7.19
N GLY A 81 17.16 13.38 7.60
CA GLY A 81 16.68 12.12 8.17
C GLY A 81 15.96 12.35 9.51
N VAL A 82 14.75 12.89 9.45
CA VAL A 82 13.77 12.72 10.51
C VAL A 82 12.65 11.89 9.90
N GLU A 83 12.64 10.60 10.24
CA GLU A 83 11.50 9.73 10.01
C GLU A 83 10.31 10.35 10.74
N PHE A 84 9.54 11.16 10.02
CA PHE A 84 8.45 11.92 10.61
C PHE A 84 7.25 11.00 10.72
N LEU A 85 7.22 10.18 11.77
CA LEU A 85 6.03 9.44 12.14
C LEU A 85 5.05 10.41 12.80
N PRO A 86 3.84 10.63 12.22
CA PRO A 86 2.82 11.44 12.87
C PRO A 86 2.45 10.79 14.21
N THR A 87 2.69 11.49 15.32
CA THR A 87 2.51 10.94 16.68
C THR A 87 1.05 10.64 17.00
N SER A 88 0.11 11.28 16.29
CA SER A 88 -1.32 10.93 16.30
C SER A 88 -2.03 11.57 15.11
N SER A 89 -2.86 10.79 14.40
CA SER A 89 -3.78 11.29 13.38
C SER A 89 -5.17 10.71 13.64
N PRO A 90 -6.23 11.55 13.77
CA PRO A 90 -7.59 11.06 13.97
C PRO A 90 -8.24 10.54 12.68
N TRP A 91 -7.68 10.86 11.51
CA TRP A 91 -8.32 10.57 10.22
C TRP A 91 -8.39 9.09 9.84
N PRO A 92 -7.39 8.21 10.13
CA PRO A 92 -7.51 6.78 9.90
C PRO A 92 -8.73 6.16 10.58
N PHE A 93 -9.10 6.66 11.77
CA PHE A 93 -10.31 6.23 12.46
C PHE A 93 -11.58 6.64 11.69
N GLY A 94 -11.65 7.89 11.21
CA GLY A 94 -12.76 8.37 10.39
C GLY A 94 -12.91 7.60 9.06
N ILE A 95 -11.79 7.25 8.43
CA ILE A 95 -11.76 6.40 7.22
C ILE A 95 -12.32 5.01 7.55
N GLY A 96 -11.85 4.38 8.64
CA GLY A 96 -12.33 3.08 9.07
C GLY A 96 -13.84 3.07 9.34
N LEU A 97 -14.31 4.03 10.15
CA LEU A 97 -15.73 4.13 10.51
C LEU A 97 -16.60 4.44 9.29
N GLY A 98 -16.17 5.36 8.42
CA GLY A 98 -16.85 5.65 7.16
C GLY A 98 -16.94 4.43 6.24
N ALA A 99 -15.85 3.69 6.07
CA ALA A 99 -15.82 2.48 5.25
C ALA A 99 -16.75 1.40 5.81
N THR A 100 -16.74 1.18 7.13
CA THR A 100 -17.68 0.25 7.79
C THR A 100 -19.13 0.68 7.58
N LEU A 101 -19.43 1.98 7.66
CA LEU A 101 -20.78 2.49 7.46
C LEU A 101 -21.25 2.36 6.00
N VAL A 102 -20.35 2.57 5.03
CA VAL A 102 -20.63 2.32 3.60
C VAL A 102 -20.92 0.85 3.36
N LEU A 103 -20.09 -0.06 3.88
CA LEU A 103 -20.31 -1.51 3.74
C LEU A 103 -21.64 -1.94 4.37
N ASN A 104 -21.95 -1.44 5.57
CA ASN A 104 -23.25 -1.70 6.20
C ASN A 104 -24.41 -1.05 5.45
N GLY A 105 -24.22 0.13 4.86
CA GLY A 105 -25.22 0.81 4.05
C GLY A 105 -25.55 0.08 2.74
N LEU A 106 -24.58 -0.62 2.15
CA LEU A 106 -24.84 -1.53 1.04
C LEU A 106 -25.75 -2.71 1.44
N LEU A 107 -25.67 -3.15 2.70
CA LEU A 107 -26.42 -4.30 3.22
C LEU A 107 -27.80 -3.94 3.78
N ILE A 108 -27.89 -2.84 4.54
CA ILE A 108 -29.06 -2.47 5.36
C ILE A 108 -29.90 -1.37 4.69
N GLY A 109 -29.32 -0.65 3.71
CA GLY A 109 -30.03 0.31 2.88
C GLY A 109 -29.39 1.70 2.80
N THR A 110 -29.85 2.50 1.84
CA THR A 110 -29.26 3.79 1.44
C THR A 110 -29.14 4.82 2.57
N TRP A 111 -29.96 4.69 3.63
CA TRP A 111 -29.93 5.55 4.82
C TRP A 111 -28.59 5.56 5.56
N PHE A 112 -27.86 4.44 5.57
CA PHE A 112 -26.50 4.37 6.14
C PHE A 112 -25.42 4.63 5.10
N LEU A 113 -25.74 4.41 3.82
CA LEU A 113 -24.81 4.61 2.71
C LEU A 113 -24.45 6.08 2.54
N VAL A 114 -25.44 6.96 2.48
CA VAL A 114 -25.22 8.41 2.27
C VAL A 114 -24.33 9.04 3.35
N PRO A 115 -24.62 8.87 4.67
CA PRO A 115 -23.74 9.41 5.71
C PRO A 115 -22.38 8.70 5.73
N GLY A 116 -22.32 7.41 5.37
CA GLY A 116 -21.06 6.66 5.28
C GLY A 116 -20.13 7.21 4.20
N VAL A 117 -20.65 7.44 2.99
CA VAL A 117 -19.89 8.02 1.87
C VAL A 117 -19.44 9.44 2.22
N ALA A 118 -20.31 10.26 2.82
CA ALA A 118 -19.96 11.60 3.24
C ALA A 118 -18.83 11.60 4.28
N LEU A 119 -18.94 10.76 5.31
CA LEU A 119 -17.92 10.63 6.36
C LEU A 119 -16.59 10.11 5.81
N LEU A 120 -16.62 9.09 4.93
CA LEU A 120 -15.44 8.55 4.28
C LEU A 120 -14.75 9.62 3.43
N GLY A 121 -15.53 10.38 2.63
CA GLY A 121 -15.01 11.46 1.79
C GLY A 121 -14.37 12.58 2.59
N VAL A 122 -15.01 13.04 3.67
CA VAL A 122 -14.46 14.06 4.58
C VAL A 122 -13.17 13.55 5.24
N SER A 123 -13.13 12.29 5.65
CA SER A 123 -11.96 11.71 6.30
C SER A 123 -10.76 11.60 5.36
N ILE A 124 -10.99 11.20 4.11
CA ILE A 124 -9.94 11.16 3.06
C ILE A 124 -9.45 12.59 2.74
N ALA A 125 -10.38 13.55 2.59
CA ALA A 125 -10.02 14.94 2.33
C ALA A 125 -9.24 15.58 3.49
N GLY A 126 -9.63 15.28 4.73
CA GLY A 126 -8.94 15.71 5.94
C GLY A 126 -7.53 15.13 6.04
N PHE A 127 -7.39 13.82 5.78
CA PHE A 127 -6.09 13.16 5.69
C PHE A 127 -5.20 13.81 4.62
N ALA A 128 -5.70 13.99 3.39
CA ALA A 128 -4.94 14.59 2.30
C ALA A 128 -4.56 16.06 2.57
N ARG A 129 -5.46 16.85 3.19
CA ARG A 129 -5.13 18.23 3.60
C ARG A 129 -4.08 18.27 4.70
N GLN A 130 -4.16 17.38 5.69
CA GLN A 130 -3.13 17.29 6.73
C GLN A 130 -1.77 16.93 6.14
N SER A 131 -1.72 16.07 5.12
CA SER A 131 -0.49 15.76 4.39
C SER A 131 0.06 16.95 3.59
N ARG A 132 -0.80 17.80 3.01
CA ARG A 132 -0.40 18.93 2.16
C ARG A 132 0.00 20.19 2.94
N HIS A 133 -0.73 20.54 4.00
CA HIS A 133 -0.46 21.74 4.81
C HIS A 133 0.88 21.69 5.57
N ARG A 134 1.60 20.57 5.44
CA ARG A 134 2.91 20.27 6.01
C ARG A 134 4.09 20.62 5.08
N PHE A 135 3.88 20.76 3.76
CA PHE A 135 4.93 21.10 2.80
C PHE A 135 5.14 22.62 2.60
N ASP A 136 4.23 23.45 3.13
CA ASP A 136 4.27 24.92 3.04
C ASP A 136 4.97 25.61 4.24
N ARG A 137 5.74 24.88 5.07
CA ARG A 137 6.54 25.44 6.17
C ARG A 137 7.99 25.00 6.12
#